data_AF-A0AAD8AIX1-F1
#
_entry.id   AF-A0AAD8AIX1-F1
#
_cell.length_a   1.000
_cell.length_b   1.000
_cell.length_c   1.000
_cell.angle_alpha   90.00
_cell.angle_beta   90.00
_cell.angle_gamma   90.00
#
_symmetry.space_group_name_H-M   'P 1'
#
loop_
_entity.id
_entity.type
_entity.pdbx_description
1 polymer ?
#
loop_
_entity_poly.entity_id
_entity_poly.type
_entity_poly.pdbx_seq_one_letter_code
_entity_poly.pdbx_strand_id
1 'polypeptide(L)'
;MLTIALLLLVPNLVSGRNNTDKIPWRCPEITQPPAVSCSCDLPHTLRCTGDNSALQVIAGALRGLVPPASVSLLDCTVQNVSVLPEPLLEGVILHGLVVSSGEIRHVSEKAFSGLAGPLQALGLPNNKLQTVPTAALSVLPALDRLDLSHNHLESLNSGSFKGLFNLTFLELSENRLSALEKDAFSSLPKLQTLRLRGNRLNMKAMSALQGMHSLQELDLSANLLAGPLASDTLPPLNGLRVLQLAHNQLSSVRHSALIGFNSLVSLTLHHNQIDVLEDNAFSELKTLTQLDLAHNRIVAVSGNSLAHLTRLVQLDLAHNFLRALTADVVVPLRNLQELRLDDNDISMVTSDALTVGTVLRRLTLADNPLNCDCNLAEFAEWLTNSSQLPASDRATAVCATPPSLENGLLIEVSPRELLCGEDEEETGPAPPQGPLAPQVPVSGKQVTLRLFEYDGYTITLLWNVEASAAPYACDALFVYEEVGAHEVLLESNPIRCNSSQLADPRALTVTLPSADLLIGHRYRYCVVLLEGGGTMSDEMALVLGCSDIIPLVPTTQPQSQQEFNTNIHILCRACQLDIIWHNVNSDSDVGTACTKILIA
;
A
#
# COMPACT_ATOMS: atom_id res chain seq x y z
N MET A 1 25.20 -7.74 1.63
CA MET A 1 24.05 -8.54 1.16
C MET A 1 24.21 -9.07 -0.28
N LEU A 2 24.86 -8.35 -1.19
CA LEU A 2 25.03 -8.76 -2.61
C LEU A 2 25.81 -10.08 -2.83
N THR A 3 26.96 -10.24 -2.16
CA THR A 3 27.73 -11.49 -2.22
C THR A 3 26.90 -12.67 -1.71
N ILE A 4 26.03 -12.44 -0.70
CA ILE A 4 25.11 -13.44 -0.16
C ILE A 4 24.02 -13.78 -1.19
N ALA A 5 23.45 -12.82 -1.93
CA ALA A 5 22.47 -13.09 -2.99
C ALA A 5 23.06 -13.89 -4.18
N LEU A 6 24.31 -13.60 -4.57
CA LEU A 6 25.06 -14.39 -5.55
C LEU A 6 25.37 -15.81 -5.02
N LEU A 7 25.67 -15.94 -3.72
CA LEU A 7 26.06 -17.20 -3.06
C LEU A 7 24.89 -18.13 -2.71
N LEU A 8 23.72 -17.60 -2.37
CA LEU A 8 22.56 -18.37 -1.90
C LEU A 8 21.91 -19.24 -2.99
N LEU A 9 22.20 -19.00 -4.27
CA LEU A 9 21.39 -19.55 -5.37
C LEU A 9 22.18 -20.31 -6.44
N VAL A 10 23.49 -20.51 -6.24
CA VAL A 10 24.22 -21.58 -6.90
C VAL A 10 24.42 -22.69 -5.87
N PRO A 11 23.47 -23.64 -5.71
CA PRO A 11 23.56 -24.71 -4.72
C PRO A 11 24.85 -25.56 -4.84
N ASN A 12 25.51 -25.50 -6.00
CA ASN A 12 26.78 -26.16 -6.28
C ASN A 12 28.03 -25.38 -5.80
N LEU A 13 27.90 -24.13 -5.33
CA LEU A 13 29.03 -23.39 -4.72
C LEU A 13 29.35 -23.87 -3.31
N VAL A 14 28.33 -24.35 -2.57
CA VAL A 14 28.43 -24.71 -1.14
C VAL A 14 28.26 -26.22 -0.91
N SER A 15 27.69 -26.99 -1.85
CA SER A 15 27.45 -28.43 -1.67
C SER A 15 28.66 -29.28 -2.04
N GLY A 16 29.63 -29.35 -1.13
CA GLY A 16 30.52 -30.50 -1.01
C GLY A 16 29.90 -31.58 -0.13
N ARG A 17 28.80 -32.24 -0.55
CA ARG A 17 28.29 -33.42 0.18
C ARG A 17 28.68 -34.74 -0.50
N ASN A 18 29.30 -35.59 0.32
CA ASN A 18 29.47 -37.04 0.24
C ASN A 18 30.48 -37.59 -0.78
N ASN A 19 31.76 -37.52 -0.42
CA ASN A 19 32.65 -38.68 -0.57
C ASN A 19 33.83 -38.58 0.41
N THR A 20 34.18 -39.70 1.05
CA THR A 20 35.04 -39.82 2.23
C THR A 20 36.53 -39.51 2.04
N ASP A 21 36.93 -38.79 0.98
CA ASP A 21 38.34 -38.50 0.65
C ASP A 21 38.57 -37.08 0.09
N LYS A 22 37.82 -36.05 0.51
CA LYS A 22 38.09 -34.66 0.10
C LYS A 22 38.85 -33.89 1.17
N ILE A 23 40.06 -33.48 0.81
CA ILE A 23 40.87 -32.49 1.54
C ILE A 23 39.96 -31.29 1.87
N PRO A 24 39.85 -30.86 3.14
CA PRO A 24 39.03 -29.72 3.51
C PRO A 24 39.54 -28.46 2.82
N TRP A 25 38.63 -27.65 2.30
CA TRP A 25 38.99 -26.40 1.65
C TRP A 25 39.80 -25.49 2.59
N ARG A 26 40.87 -24.89 2.06
CA ARG A 26 41.64 -23.85 2.75
C ARG A 26 41.65 -22.59 1.90
N CYS A 27 41.40 -21.46 2.56
CA CYS A 27 41.50 -20.15 1.93
C CYS A 27 42.91 -19.95 1.36
N PRO A 28 43.06 -19.60 0.07
CA PRO A 28 44.36 -19.28 -0.51
C PRO A 28 44.96 -18.02 0.13
N GLU A 29 46.23 -18.07 0.53
CA GLU A 29 46.96 -16.89 0.99
C GLU A 29 47.46 -16.09 -0.23
N ILE A 30 46.69 -15.08 -0.61
CA ILE A 30 47.01 -14.15 -1.70
C ILE A 30 47.15 -12.76 -1.09
N THR A 31 48.35 -12.45 -0.60
CA THR A 31 48.70 -11.13 -0.08
C THR A 31 50.04 -10.72 -0.65
N GLN A 32 50.05 -9.64 -1.42
CA GLN A 32 51.27 -9.02 -1.94
C GLN A 32 51.24 -7.53 -1.59
N PRO A 33 51.56 -7.16 -0.33
CA PRO A 33 51.53 -5.78 0.11
C PRO A 33 52.54 -4.93 -0.68
N PRO A 34 52.20 -3.69 -1.07
CA PRO A 34 50.98 -2.93 -0.77
C PRO A 34 49.83 -3.12 -1.78
N ALA A 35 49.99 -3.97 -2.80
CA ALA A 35 49.14 -3.99 -3.99
C ALA A 35 47.85 -4.83 -3.84
N VAL A 36 47.87 -5.95 -3.10
CA VAL A 36 46.72 -6.86 -2.95
C VAL A 36 46.61 -7.42 -1.55
N SER A 37 45.39 -7.40 -1.00
CA SER A 37 45.00 -8.08 0.23
C SER A 37 43.74 -8.90 -0.01
N CYS A 38 43.84 -10.22 0.12
CA CYS A 38 42.71 -11.14 0.00
C CYS A 38 42.38 -11.86 1.31
N SER A 39 41.11 -12.20 1.50
CA SER A 39 40.59 -12.95 2.63
C SER A 39 39.38 -13.79 2.22
N CYS A 40 38.98 -14.75 3.05
CA CYS A 40 37.80 -15.56 2.82
C CYS A 40 36.87 -15.49 4.02
N ASP A 41 35.62 -15.09 3.79
CA ASP A 41 34.54 -15.08 4.77
C ASP A 41 33.65 -16.32 4.66
N LEU A 42 33.63 -16.96 3.48
CA LEU A 42 32.81 -18.14 3.19
C LEU A 42 33.61 -19.21 2.44
N PRO A 43 33.25 -20.50 2.56
CA PRO A 43 33.84 -21.56 1.76
C PRO A 43 33.80 -21.22 0.28
N HIS A 44 34.93 -21.41 -0.40
CA HIS A 44 35.09 -21.19 -1.84
C HIS A 44 34.86 -19.75 -2.32
N THR A 45 34.83 -18.77 -1.41
CA THR A 45 34.69 -17.35 -1.71
C THR A 45 35.97 -16.61 -1.35
N LEU A 46 36.56 -15.93 -2.32
CA LEU A 46 37.74 -15.10 -2.12
C LEU A 46 37.36 -13.63 -2.31
N ARG A 47 37.63 -12.81 -1.30
CA ARG A 47 37.45 -11.36 -1.35
C ARG A 47 38.80 -10.70 -1.40
N CYS A 48 39.03 -9.88 -2.42
CA CYS A 48 40.29 -9.19 -2.62
C CYS A 48 40.08 -7.69 -2.72
N THR A 49 41.03 -6.95 -2.16
CA THR A 49 41.16 -5.51 -2.31
C THR A 49 42.53 -5.19 -2.87
N GLY A 50 42.63 -4.19 -3.73
CA GLY A 50 43.93 -3.81 -4.28
C GLY A 50 43.89 -2.65 -5.26
N ASP A 51 45.04 -2.35 -5.86
CA ASP A 51 45.19 -1.29 -6.87
C ASP A 51 44.90 -1.80 -8.30
N ASN A 52 45.33 -1.03 -9.31
CA ASN A 52 45.13 -1.38 -10.73
C ASN A 52 45.89 -2.63 -11.19
N SER A 53 46.89 -3.11 -10.43
CA SER A 53 47.63 -4.33 -10.70
C SER A 53 46.98 -5.58 -10.07
N ALA A 54 46.01 -5.37 -9.17
CA ALA A 54 45.47 -6.44 -8.33
C ALA A 54 44.88 -7.61 -9.13
N LEU A 55 44.09 -7.32 -10.16
CA LEU A 55 43.45 -8.35 -10.98
C LEU A 55 44.47 -9.25 -11.69
N GLN A 56 45.63 -8.70 -12.07
CA GLN A 56 46.71 -9.46 -12.71
C GLN A 56 47.44 -10.36 -11.69
N VAL A 57 47.72 -9.83 -10.49
CA VAL A 57 48.34 -10.58 -9.39
C VAL A 57 47.43 -11.73 -8.96
N ILE A 58 46.13 -11.46 -8.77
CA ILE A 58 45.13 -12.46 -8.39
C ILE A 58 45.01 -13.53 -9.49
N ALA A 59 44.98 -13.15 -10.77
CA ALA A 59 44.96 -14.12 -11.88
C ALA A 59 46.16 -15.08 -11.82
N GLY A 60 47.36 -14.55 -11.59
CA GLY A 60 48.58 -15.35 -11.44
C GLY A 60 48.49 -16.33 -10.28
N ALA A 61 48.04 -15.85 -9.12
CA ALA A 61 47.90 -16.67 -7.92
C ALA A 61 46.86 -17.79 -8.07
N LEU A 62 45.68 -17.47 -8.63
CA LEU A 62 44.60 -18.44 -8.82
C LEU A 62 44.97 -19.54 -9.83
N ARG A 63 45.74 -19.22 -10.88
CA ARG A 63 46.25 -20.24 -11.83
C ARG A 63 47.23 -21.23 -11.19
N GLY A 64 47.96 -20.80 -10.17
CA GLY A 64 48.97 -21.62 -9.48
C GLY A 64 48.41 -22.55 -8.41
N LEU A 65 47.10 -22.53 -8.13
CA LEU A 65 46.50 -23.33 -7.05
C LEU A 65 46.45 -24.82 -7.41
N VAL A 66 46.89 -25.66 -6.47
CA VAL A 66 46.86 -27.12 -6.57
C VAL A 66 46.19 -27.71 -5.32
N PRO A 67 45.11 -28.52 -5.44
CA PRO A 67 44.40 -28.90 -6.67
C PRO A 67 43.63 -27.72 -7.31
N PRO A 68 43.34 -27.77 -8.63
CA PRO A 68 42.82 -26.65 -9.45
C PRO A 68 41.41 -26.17 -9.09
N ALA A 69 40.82 -26.71 -8.03
CA ALA A 69 39.55 -26.24 -7.51
C ALA A 69 39.82 -25.70 -6.12
N SER A 70 39.48 -24.43 -5.90
CA SER A 70 38.61 -24.13 -4.76
C SER A 70 38.22 -22.67 -4.54
N VAL A 71 38.52 -21.73 -5.43
CA VAL A 71 37.83 -20.43 -5.44
C VAL A 71 36.77 -20.50 -6.52
N SER A 72 35.51 -20.48 -6.12
CA SER A 72 34.39 -20.53 -7.04
C SER A 72 33.80 -19.13 -7.27
N LEU A 73 33.86 -18.27 -6.25
CA LEU A 73 33.46 -16.87 -6.34
C LEU A 73 34.63 -15.96 -5.97
N LEU A 74 34.94 -15.01 -6.85
CA LEU A 74 35.91 -13.94 -6.62
C LEU A 74 35.18 -12.60 -6.51
N ASP A 75 35.34 -11.90 -5.40
CA ASP A 75 34.83 -10.55 -5.17
C ASP A 75 36.01 -9.58 -5.02
N CYS A 76 36.21 -8.73 -6.02
CA CYS A 76 37.34 -7.82 -6.12
C CYS A 76 36.88 -6.37 -6.00
N THR A 77 37.41 -5.65 -5.02
CA THR A 77 37.32 -4.20 -4.94
C THR A 77 38.66 -3.59 -5.32
N VAL A 78 38.75 -2.97 -6.49
CA VAL A 78 39.98 -2.37 -7.01
C VAL A 78 39.96 -0.85 -6.91
N GLN A 79 41.10 -0.22 -6.67
CA GLN A 79 41.21 1.23 -6.56
C GLN A 79 41.80 1.83 -7.84
N ASN A 80 41.35 3.03 -8.20
CA ASN A 80 41.83 3.78 -9.36
C ASN A 80 41.70 3.04 -10.71
N VAL A 81 40.66 2.22 -10.86
CA VAL A 81 40.36 1.52 -12.12
C VAL A 81 39.10 2.12 -12.74
N SER A 82 39.27 2.83 -13.86
CA SER A 82 38.15 3.39 -14.63
C SER A 82 37.74 2.55 -15.84
N VAL A 83 38.58 1.60 -16.25
CA VAL A 83 38.35 0.71 -17.38
C VAL A 83 38.72 -0.71 -16.98
N LEU A 84 37.80 -1.65 -17.20
CA LEU A 84 38.14 -3.08 -17.08
C LEU A 84 38.84 -3.54 -18.36
N PRO A 85 40.11 -4.02 -18.27
CA PRO A 85 40.92 -4.34 -19.44
C PRO A 85 40.50 -5.67 -20.08
N GLU A 86 41.06 -5.93 -21.26
CA GLU A 86 40.91 -7.19 -21.99
C GLU A 86 42.27 -7.89 -22.21
N PRO A 87 42.36 -9.22 -22.04
CA PRO A 87 41.45 -10.10 -21.30
C PRO A 87 41.68 -10.03 -19.77
N LEU A 88 40.60 -10.13 -19.00
CA LEU A 88 40.63 -10.18 -17.54
C LEU A 88 40.72 -11.63 -17.02
N LEU A 89 41.53 -11.86 -15.98
CA LEU A 89 41.64 -13.14 -15.27
C LEU A 89 41.89 -14.35 -16.21
N GLU A 90 42.77 -14.16 -17.19
CA GLU A 90 43.03 -15.16 -18.23
C GLU A 90 43.47 -16.52 -17.64
N GLY A 91 42.79 -17.60 -18.04
CA GLY A 91 43.08 -18.96 -17.59
C GLY A 91 42.50 -19.32 -16.23
N VAL A 92 41.74 -18.42 -15.58
CA VAL A 92 41.11 -18.67 -14.26
C VAL A 92 39.71 -19.27 -14.45
N ILE A 93 39.39 -20.28 -13.64
CA ILE A 93 38.06 -20.91 -13.60
C ILE A 93 37.28 -20.30 -12.43
N LEU A 94 36.16 -19.63 -12.74
CA LEU A 94 35.24 -19.06 -11.75
C LEU A 94 33.80 -19.38 -12.14
N HIS A 95 32.96 -19.59 -11.13
CA HIS A 95 31.50 -19.63 -11.31
C HIS A 95 30.90 -18.25 -11.07
N GLY A 96 31.48 -17.47 -10.16
CA GLY A 96 31.06 -16.10 -9.83
C GLY A 96 32.23 -15.12 -9.86
N LEU A 97 31.99 -13.94 -10.43
CA LEU A 97 32.94 -12.83 -10.43
C LEU A 97 32.22 -11.53 -10.07
N VAL A 98 32.70 -10.81 -9.06
CA VAL A 98 32.25 -9.48 -8.71
C VAL A 98 33.45 -8.53 -8.82
N VAL A 99 33.30 -7.44 -9.55
CA VAL A 99 34.34 -6.41 -9.67
C VAL A 99 33.75 -5.02 -9.45
N SER A 100 34.27 -4.30 -8.47
CA SER A 100 33.89 -2.92 -8.18
C SER A 100 35.12 -2.04 -8.01
N SER A 101 35.01 -0.77 -8.39
CA SER A 101 36.05 0.24 -8.11
C SER A 101 35.51 1.56 -7.59
N GLY A 102 34.21 1.80 -7.72
CA GLY A 102 33.63 3.13 -7.59
C GLY A 102 33.88 4.01 -8.82
N GLU A 103 34.79 3.64 -9.72
CA GLU A 103 35.23 4.48 -10.84
C GLU A 103 35.10 3.85 -12.24
N ILE A 104 34.73 2.56 -12.36
CA ILE A 104 34.67 1.87 -13.66
C ILE A 104 33.57 2.49 -14.53
N ARG A 105 33.94 3.06 -15.68
CA ARG A 105 33.03 3.66 -16.68
C ARG A 105 32.88 2.79 -17.92
N HIS A 106 33.91 2.02 -18.24
CA HIS A 106 33.96 1.20 -19.45
C HIS A 106 34.46 -0.21 -19.15
N VAL A 107 33.89 -1.19 -19.84
CA VAL A 107 34.34 -2.59 -19.84
C VAL A 107 34.73 -2.92 -21.27
N SER A 108 35.97 -3.34 -21.47
CA SER A 108 36.45 -3.74 -22.80
C SER A 108 35.62 -4.90 -23.36
N GLU A 109 35.41 -4.92 -24.69
CA GLU A 109 34.54 -5.88 -25.36
C GLU A 109 34.97 -7.33 -25.13
N LYS A 110 36.27 -7.59 -24.95
CA LYS A 110 36.81 -8.92 -24.67
C LYS A 110 37.26 -9.08 -23.22
N ALA A 111 36.76 -8.25 -22.30
CA ALA A 111 37.13 -8.32 -20.89
C ALA A 111 37.00 -9.74 -20.33
N PHE A 112 35.90 -10.44 -20.61
CA PHE A 112 35.64 -11.76 -20.04
C PHE A 112 36.05 -12.95 -20.94
N SER A 113 36.68 -12.72 -22.10
CA SER A 113 37.00 -13.80 -23.04
C SER A 113 38.13 -14.72 -22.58
N GLY A 114 38.93 -14.29 -21.60
CA GLY A 114 40.07 -15.06 -21.08
C GLY A 114 39.72 -16.09 -20.01
N LEU A 115 38.50 -16.07 -19.46
CA LEU A 115 38.09 -17.00 -18.40
C LEU A 115 38.04 -18.44 -18.92
N ALA A 116 38.60 -19.38 -18.15
CA ALA A 116 38.74 -20.78 -18.56
C ALA A 116 37.50 -21.65 -18.29
N GLY A 117 36.48 -21.11 -17.61
CA GLY A 117 35.24 -21.81 -17.28
C GLY A 117 33.99 -20.96 -17.52
N PRO A 118 32.81 -21.58 -17.62
CA PRO A 118 31.57 -20.86 -17.84
C PRO A 118 31.21 -20.06 -16.58
N LEU A 119 31.24 -18.74 -16.70
CA LEU A 119 30.79 -17.84 -15.64
C LEU A 119 29.26 -17.89 -15.53
N GLN A 120 28.74 -18.17 -14.34
CA GLN A 120 27.30 -18.25 -14.06
C GLN A 120 26.78 -16.98 -13.40
N ALA A 121 27.62 -16.27 -12.67
CA ALA A 121 27.22 -15.04 -12.00
C ALA A 121 28.28 -13.95 -12.18
N LEU A 122 27.84 -12.76 -12.58
CA LEU A 122 28.69 -11.60 -12.79
C LEU A 122 28.10 -10.39 -12.10
N GLY A 123 28.90 -9.71 -11.30
CA GLY A 123 28.55 -8.43 -10.69
C GLY A 123 29.54 -7.34 -11.08
N LEU A 124 29.03 -6.21 -11.54
CA LEU A 124 29.78 -4.97 -11.71
C LEU A 124 29.18 -3.83 -10.86
N PRO A 125 28.81 -4.06 -9.58
CA PRO A 125 28.10 -3.08 -8.78
C PRO A 125 29.01 -1.92 -8.35
N ASN A 126 28.40 -0.82 -7.92
CA ASN A 126 29.12 0.34 -7.34
C ASN A 126 30.21 0.86 -8.27
N ASN A 127 29.81 1.17 -9.50
CA ASN A 127 30.68 1.66 -10.56
C ASN A 127 30.00 2.86 -11.24
N LYS A 128 30.53 3.31 -12.38
CA LYS A 128 30.06 4.49 -13.13
C LYS A 128 29.67 4.12 -14.56
N LEU A 129 29.21 2.89 -14.80
CA LEU A 129 28.77 2.44 -16.12
C LEU A 129 27.55 3.25 -16.57
N GLN A 130 27.62 3.85 -17.76
CA GLN A 130 26.52 4.61 -18.35
C GLN A 130 25.62 3.76 -19.25
N THR A 131 26.17 2.66 -19.77
CA THR A 131 25.46 1.70 -20.61
C THR A 131 25.80 0.28 -20.19
N VAL A 132 24.93 -0.66 -20.52
CA VAL A 132 25.21 -2.09 -20.33
C VAL A 132 26.37 -2.46 -21.26
N PRO A 133 27.44 -3.13 -20.77
CA PRO A 133 28.58 -3.54 -21.60
C PRO A 133 28.24 -4.76 -22.45
N THR A 134 27.26 -4.62 -23.35
CA THR A 134 26.65 -5.72 -24.12
C THR A 134 27.68 -6.59 -24.83
N ALA A 135 28.69 -5.99 -25.48
CA ALA A 135 29.71 -6.74 -26.20
C ALA A 135 30.48 -7.70 -25.28
N ALA A 136 30.90 -7.22 -24.11
CA ALA A 136 31.57 -8.01 -23.09
C ALA A 136 30.66 -9.09 -22.48
N LEU A 137 29.37 -8.81 -22.33
CA LEU A 137 28.42 -9.77 -21.77
C LEU A 137 28.00 -10.84 -22.79
N SER A 138 28.01 -10.53 -24.08
CA SER A 138 27.52 -11.43 -25.13
C SER A 138 28.31 -12.74 -25.26
N VAL A 139 29.54 -12.78 -24.75
CA VAL A 139 30.38 -13.99 -24.72
C VAL A 139 30.10 -14.90 -23.51
N LEU A 140 29.12 -14.56 -22.67
CA LEU A 140 28.76 -15.29 -21.44
C LEU A 140 27.37 -15.95 -21.54
N PRO A 141 27.11 -16.89 -22.47
CA PRO A 141 25.78 -17.48 -22.66
C PRO A 141 25.33 -18.39 -21.50
N ALA A 142 26.25 -18.76 -20.60
CA ALA A 142 25.96 -19.54 -19.39
C ALA A 142 25.57 -18.67 -18.19
N LEU A 143 25.56 -17.34 -18.33
CA LEU A 143 25.26 -16.43 -17.25
C LEU A 143 23.80 -16.59 -16.80
N ASP A 144 23.63 -16.84 -15.52
CA ASP A 144 22.35 -17.02 -14.82
C ASP A 144 22.01 -15.78 -13.99
N ARG A 145 23.01 -15.11 -13.41
CA ARG A 145 22.83 -13.90 -12.59
C ARG A 145 23.71 -12.76 -13.05
N LEU A 146 23.11 -11.58 -13.20
CA LEU A 146 23.81 -10.35 -13.56
C LEU A 146 23.42 -9.23 -12.60
N ASP A 147 24.44 -8.59 -12.03
CA ASP A 147 24.28 -7.43 -11.16
C ASP A 147 25.01 -6.23 -11.74
N LEU A 148 24.24 -5.19 -12.07
CA LEU A 148 24.71 -3.89 -12.53
C LEU A 148 24.17 -2.76 -11.62
N SER A 149 23.83 -3.07 -10.36
CA SER A 149 23.32 -2.08 -9.41
C SER A 149 24.33 -0.97 -9.09
N HIS A 150 23.84 0.15 -8.58
CA HIS A 150 24.68 1.28 -8.17
C HIS A 150 25.65 1.73 -9.28
N ASN A 151 25.10 1.90 -10.48
CA ASN A 151 25.80 2.42 -11.66
C ASN A 151 25.11 3.71 -12.14
N HIS A 152 25.38 4.12 -13.38
CA HIS A 152 24.80 5.31 -13.98
C HIS A 152 24.05 4.97 -15.27
N LEU A 153 23.46 3.78 -15.37
CA LEU A 153 22.71 3.35 -16.55
C LEU A 153 21.49 4.26 -16.76
N GLU A 154 21.33 4.81 -17.97
CA GLU A 154 20.28 5.80 -18.27
C GLU A 154 19.10 5.22 -19.08
N SER A 155 19.38 4.24 -19.95
CA SER A 155 18.36 3.62 -20.81
C SER A 155 18.69 2.18 -21.17
N LEU A 156 17.65 1.39 -21.46
CA LEU A 156 17.79 0.03 -21.99
C LEU A 156 17.05 -0.11 -23.32
N ASN A 157 17.70 -0.81 -24.25
CA ASN A 157 17.19 -1.15 -25.57
C ASN A 157 17.19 -2.67 -25.79
N SER A 158 16.59 -3.13 -26.89
CA SER A 158 16.51 -4.57 -27.23
C SER A 158 17.85 -5.29 -27.33
N GLY A 159 18.93 -4.54 -27.61
CA GLY A 159 20.29 -5.05 -27.67
C GLY A 159 20.99 -5.17 -26.32
N SER A 160 20.49 -4.54 -25.26
CA SER A 160 21.27 -4.32 -24.01
C SER A 160 21.75 -5.62 -23.37
N PHE A 161 20.95 -6.68 -23.41
CA PHE A 161 21.26 -8.00 -22.83
C PHE A 161 21.40 -9.12 -23.87
N LYS A 162 21.68 -8.77 -25.12
CA LYS A 162 21.83 -9.75 -26.21
C LYS A 162 22.88 -10.81 -25.85
N GLY A 163 22.51 -12.09 -25.99
CA GLY A 163 23.37 -13.24 -25.71
C GLY A 163 23.12 -13.91 -24.35
N LEU A 164 22.38 -13.26 -23.44
CA LEU A 164 22.16 -13.74 -22.06
C LEU A 164 20.88 -14.59 -21.92
N PHE A 165 20.73 -15.61 -22.78
CA PHE A 165 19.48 -16.39 -22.89
C PHE A 165 19.14 -17.25 -21.65
N ASN A 166 20.11 -17.48 -20.76
CA ASN A 166 19.96 -18.26 -19.54
C ASN A 166 19.75 -17.43 -18.28
N LEU A 167 19.74 -16.10 -18.39
CA LEU A 167 19.64 -15.23 -17.23
C LEU A 167 18.29 -15.42 -16.52
N THR A 168 18.34 -15.71 -15.22
CA THR A 168 17.17 -15.84 -14.35
C THR A 168 17.05 -14.68 -13.36
N PHE A 169 18.15 -13.99 -13.06
CA PHE A 169 18.21 -12.89 -12.11
C PHE A 169 18.94 -11.69 -12.70
N LEU A 170 18.29 -10.53 -12.69
CA LEU A 170 18.83 -9.27 -13.16
C LEU A 170 18.61 -8.16 -12.11
N GLU A 171 19.71 -7.63 -11.61
CA GLU A 171 19.74 -6.54 -10.63
C GLU A 171 20.24 -5.26 -11.30
N LEU A 172 19.37 -4.25 -11.35
CA LEU A 172 19.58 -2.95 -11.98
C LEU A 172 19.24 -1.80 -11.02
N SER A 173 19.08 -2.08 -9.73
CA SER A 173 18.69 -1.08 -8.75
C SER A 173 19.73 0.03 -8.60
N GLU A 174 19.30 1.22 -8.16
CA GLU A 174 20.16 2.37 -7.87
C GLU A 174 20.96 2.81 -9.11
N ASN A 175 20.26 2.93 -10.23
CA ASN A 175 20.77 3.45 -11.50
C ASN A 175 20.05 4.77 -11.85
N ARG A 176 20.09 5.18 -13.11
CA ARG A 176 19.43 6.41 -13.60
C ARG A 176 18.44 6.09 -14.71
N LEU A 177 17.91 4.88 -14.76
CA LEU A 177 17.07 4.41 -15.86
C LEU A 177 15.80 5.24 -15.93
N SER A 178 15.63 5.99 -17.02
CA SER A 178 14.41 6.76 -17.29
C SER A 178 13.64 6.28 -18.52
N ALA A 179 14.29 5.49 -19.38
CA ALA A 179 13.71 4.98 -20.62
C ALA A 179 14.02 3.49 -20.80
N LEU A 180 12.96 2.71 -21.02
CA LEU A 180 13.04 1.29 -21.40
C LEU A 180 12.29 1.13 -22.72
N GLU A 181 12.98 0.64 -23.77
CA GLU A 181 12.30 0.24 -25.00
C GLU A 181 11.37 -0.95 -24.74
N LYS A 182 10.30 -1.05 -25.53
CA LYS A 182 9.25 -2.09 -25.38
C LYS A 182 9.80 -3.52 -25.36
N ASP A 183 10.91 -3.76 -26.05
CA ASP A 183 11.56 -5.06 -26.21
C ASP A 183 12.92 -5.14 -25.50
N ALA A 184 13.20 -4.23 -24.55
CA ALA A 184 14.46 -4.18 -23.80
C ALA A 184 14.83 -5.50 -23.10
N PHE A 185 13.83 -6.28 -22.66
CA PHE A 185 14.02 -7.57 -21.98
C PHE A 185 13.71 -8.79 -22.87
N SER A 186 13.46 -8.60 -24.17
CA SER A 186 13.08 -9.68 -25.11
C SER A 186 14.14 -10.79 -25.25
N SER A 187 15.40 -10.48 -24.95
CA SER A 187 16.52 -11.43 -24.98
C SER A 187 16.62 -12.32 -23.73
N LEU A 188 15.74 -12.13 -22.74
CA LEU A 188 15.80 -12.77 -21.41
C LEU A 188 14.58 -13.68 -21.14
N PRO A 189 14.33 -14.74 -21.94
CA PRO A 189 13.10 -15.53 -21.85
C PRO A 189 12.95 -16.32 -20.53
N LYS A 190 14.03 -16.52 -19.79
CA LYS A 190 14.07 -17.26 -18.52
C LYS A 190 14.10 -16.35 -17.29
N LEU A 191 13.97 -15.04 -17.45
CA LEU A 191 14.10 -14.12 -16.32
C LEU A 191 12.98 -14.34 -15.30
N GLN A 192 13.37 -14.56 -14.04
CA GLN A 192 12.48 -14.83 -12.91
C GLN A 192 12.48 -13.68 -11.91
N THR A 193 13.61 -13.00 -11.73
CA THR A 193 13.73 -11.86 -10.83
C THR A 193 14.30 -10.66 -11.58
N LEU A 194 13.57 -9.55 -11.53
CA LEU A 194 13.98 -8.27 -12.09
C LEU A 194 13.87 -7.20 -11.00
N ARG A 195 14.99 -6.58 -10.66
CA ARG A 195 15.04 -5.49 -9.67
C ARG A 195 15.47 -4.20 -10.33
N LEU A 196 14.62 -3.19 -10.22
CA LEU A 196 14.74 -1.87 -10.84
C LEU A 196 14.56 -0.76 -9.80
N ARG A 197 14.74 -1.07 -8.51
CA ARG A 197 14.54 -0.12 -7.42
C ARG A 197 15.43 1.11 -7.56
N GLY A 198 14.99 2.29 -7.15
CA GLY A 198 15.87 3.46 -7.10
C GLY A 198 16.30 3.93 -8.49
N ASN A 199 15.37 3.95 -9.45
CA ASN A 199 15.57 4.45 -10.80
C ASN A 199 14.65 5.65 -11.07
N ARG A 200 14.51 6.06 -12.33
CA ARG A 200 13.70 7.21 -12.77
C ARG A 200 12.56 6.76 -13.70
N LEU A 201 12.05 5.55 -13.50
CA LEU A 201 11.04 4.95 -14.36
C LEU A 201 9.67 5.58 -14.11
N ASN A 202 8.94 5.85 -15.19
CA ASN A 202 7.55 6.29 -15.16
C ASN A 202 6.65 5.25 -15.86
N MET A 203 5.34 5.52 -15.92
CA MET A 203 4.37 4.58 -16.49
C MET A 203 4.66 4.15 -17.94
N LYS A 204 5.29 5.00 -18.77
CA LYS A 204 5.62 4.64 -20.17
C LYS A 204 6.60 3.47 -20.25
N ALA A 205 7.50 3.37 -19.27
CA ALA A 205 8.52 2.33 -19.23
C ALA A 205 7.93 0.93 -18.93
N MET A 206 6.71 0.85 -18.38
CA MET A 206 6.09 -0.44 -18.03
C MET A 206 5.75 -1.28 -19.25
N SER A 207 5.63 -0.66 -20.43
CA SER A 207 5.46 -1.37 -21.71
C SER A 207 6.63 -2.34 -22.03
N ALA A 208 7.81 -2.12 -21.45
CA ALA A 208 8.96 -3.00 -21.59
C ALA A 208 8.79 -4.36 -20.89
N LEU A 209 7.86 -4.46 -19.94
CA LEU A 209 7.57 -5.70 -19.19
C LEU A 209 6.60 -6.63 -19.96
N GLN A 210 6.13 -6.20 -21.13
CA GLN A 210 5.21 -6.98 -21.95
C GLN A 210 5.86 -8.32 -22.36
N GLY A 211 5.17 -9.43 -22.10
CA GLY A 211 5.62 -10.77 -22.50
C GLY A 211 6.61 -11.44 -21.54
N MET A 212 6.86 -10.85 -20.38
CA MET A 212 7.73 -11.43 -19.33
C MET A 212 7.01 -12.55 -18.54
N HIS A 213 6.68 -13.65 -19.24
CA HIS A 213 5.86 -14.74 -18.69
C HIS A 213 6.54 -15.56 -17.58
N SER A 214 7.87 -15.58 -17.53
CA SER A 214 8.66 -16.34 -16.55
C SER A 214 8.89 -15.57 -15.24
N LEU A 215 8.52 -14.29 -15.19
CA LEU A 215 8.85 -13.40 -14.09
C LEU A 215 8.05 -13.75 -12.83
N GLN A 216 8.73 -13.85 -11.70
CA GLN A 216 8.20 -14.22 -10.39
C GLN A 216 8.37 -13.11 -9.35
N GLU A 217 9.43 -12.30 -9.45
CA GLU A 217 9.71 -11.18 -8.57
C GLU A 217 10.03 -9.94 -9.40
N LEU A 218 9.32 -8.85 -9.12
CA LEU A 218 9.51 -7.55 -9.74
C LEU A 218 9.58 -6.48 -8.65
N ASP A 219 10.72 -5.79 -8.58
CA ASP A 219 10.90 -4.63 -7.71
C ASP A 219 10.99 -3.35 -8.55
N LEU A 220 9.98 -2.50 -8.42
CA LEU A 220 9.86 -1.17 -9.02
C LEU A 220 9.84 -0.06 -7.96
N SER A 221 10.26 -0.37 -6.73
CA SER A 221 10.22 0.58 -5.62
C SER A 221 11.12 1.79 -5.86
N ALA A 222 10.85 2.93 -5.23
CA ALA A 222 11.68 4.14 -5.35
C ALA A 222 11.88 4.55 -6.83
N ASN A 223 10.78 4.67 -7.58
CA ASN A 223 10.75 5.16 -8.95
C ASN A 223 9.82 6.39 -9.05
N LEU A 224 9.46 6.77 -10.28
CA LEU A 224 8.59 7.91 -10.58
C LEU A 224 7.25 7.44 -11.17
N LEU A 225 6.73 6.29 -10.70
CA LEU A 225 5.41 5.81 -11.10
C LEU A 225 4.36 6.69 -10.45
N ALA A 226 3.64 7.47 -11.24
CA ALA A 226 2.68 8.47 -10.75
C ALA A 226 1.28 8.25 -11.32
N GLY A 227 0.26 8.64 -10.55
CA GLY A 227 -1.14 8.54 -10.93
C GLY A 227 -1.83 7.26 -10.42
N PRO A 228 -3.04 6.95 -10.91
CA PRO A 228 -3.80 5.80 -10.46
C PRO A 228 -3.15 4.50 -10.95
N LEU A 229 -3.09 3.48 -10.09
CA LEU A 229 -2.83 2.11 -10.51
C LEU A 229 -4.11 1.58 -11.17
N ALA A 230 -4.05 1.33 -12.48
CA ALA A 230 -5.16 0.92 -13.33
C ALA A 230 -4.77 -0.24 -14.27
N SER A 231 -5.73 -0.82 -14.97
CA SER A 231 -5.54 -2.03 -15.79
C SER A 231 -4.53 -1.88 -16.94
N ASP A 232 -4.22 -0.64 -17.33
CA ASP A 232 -3.25 -0.29 -18.37
C ASP A 232 -1.88 0.14 -17.80
N THR A 233 -1.74 0.20 -16.47
CA THR A 233 -0.53 0.68 -15.79
C THR A 233 0.61 -0.34 -15.86
N LEU A 234 0.30 -1.62 -15.62
CA LEU A 234 1.24 -2.72 -15.72
C LEU A 234 0.70 -3.77 -16.70
N PRO A 235 1.53 -4.35 -17.57
CA PRO A 235 1.10 -5.48 -18.39
C PRO A 235 0.80 -6.69 -17.49
N PRO A 236 -0.05 -7.64 -17.95
CA PRO A 236 -0.40 -8.82 -17.17
C PRO A 236 0.82 -9.74 -17.00
N LEU A 237 1.15 -10.08 -15.76
CA LEU A 237 2.29 -10.93 -15.38
C LEU A 237 1.79 -12.13 -14.56
N ASN A 238 1.16 -13.10 -15.23
CA ASN A 238 0.44 -14.21 -14.58
C ASN A 238 1.30 -15.08 -13.64
N GLY A 239 2.60 -15.15 -13.88
CA GLY A 239 3.56 -15.90 -13.05
C GLY A 239 4.12 -15.12 -11.86
N LEU A 240 3.82 -13.82 -11.75
CA LEU A 240 4.40 -12.95 -10.74
C LEU A 240 3.86 -13.30 -9.35
N ARG A 241 4.77 -13.45 -8.40
CA ARG A 241 4.49 -13.80 -7.00
C ARG A 241 4.76 -12.64 -6.05
N VAL A 242 5.74 -11.80 -6.36
CA VAL A 242 6.14 -10.66 -5.54
C VAL A 242 6.19 -9.42 -6.42
N LEU A 243 5.41 -8.40 -6.05
CA LEU A 243 5.39 -7.10 -6.71
C LEU A 243 5.68 -6.02 -5.67
N GLN A 244 6.75 -5.26 -5.89
CA GLN A 244 7.12 -4.15 -5.04
C GLN A 244 6.99 -2.82 -5.77
N LEU A 245 6.11 -1.96 -5.26
CA LEU A 245 5.77 -0.65 -5.83
C LEU A 245 5.92 0.47 -4.78
N ALA A 246 6.61 0.18 -3.68
CA ALA A 246 6.83 1.11 -2.59
C ALA A 246 7.59 2.38 -3.02
N HIS A 247 7.44 3.48 -2.29
CA HIS A 247 8.16 4.74 -2.57
C HIS A 247 7.96 5.23 -4.02
N ASN A 248 6.71 5.25 -4.48
CA ASN A 248 6.34 5.84 -5.77
C ASN A 248 5.35 7.01 -5.53
N GLN A 249 4.63 7.43 -6.56
CA GLN A 249 3.66 8.54 -6.52
C GLN A 249 2.27 8.06 -6.93
N LEU A 250 1.93 6.81 -6.60
CA LEU A 250 0.62 6.23 -6.91
C LEU A 250 -0.48 6.91 -6.08
N SER A 251 -1.56 7.32 -6.71
CA SER A 251 -2.63 8.11 -6.06
C SER A 251 -3.86 7.31 -5.67
N SER A 252 -4.14 6.20 -6.35
CA SER A 252 -5.28 5.33 -6.04
C SER A 252 -5.10 3.95 -6.63
N VAL A 253 -5.88 2.97 -6.16
CA VAL A 253 -5.96 1.64 -6.77
C VAL A 253 -7.36 1.45 -7.36
N ARG A 254 -7.41 1.38 -8.69
CA ARG A 254 -8.68 1.23 -9.42
C ARG A 254 -9.18 -0.20 -9.47
N HIS A 255 -10.46 -0.35 -9.77
CA HIS A 255 -11.06 -1.62 -10.12
C HIS A 255 -10.26 -2.31 -11.24
N SER A 256 -10.02 -3.62 -11.10
CA SER A 256 -9.27 -4.43 -12.08
C SER A 256 -7.84 -3.95 -12.37
N ALA A 257 -7.23 -3.12 -11.53
CA ALA A 257 -5.90 -2.58 -11.76
C ALA A 257 -4.80 -3.65 -11.86
N LEU A 258 -5.02 -4.80 -11.23
CA LEU A 258 -4.07 -5.90 -11.13
C LEU A 258 -4.57 -7.15 -11.87
N ILE A 259 -5.25 -6.93 -13.01
CA ILE A 259 -5.65 -8.00 -13.91
C ILE A 259 -4.43 -8.75 -14.46
N GLY A 260 -4.46 -10.07 -14.39
CA GLY A 260 -3.34 -10.92 -14.82
C GLY A 260 -2.22 -11.07 -13.77
N PHE A 261 -2.48 -10.80 -12.50
CA PHE A 261 -1.55 -11.04 -11.37
C PHE A 261 -2.04 -12.20 -10.47
N ASN A 262 -2.59 -13.25 -11.09
CA ASN A 262 -3.33 -14.32 -10.39
C ASN A 262 -2.50 -15.14 -9.39
N SER A 263 -1.17 -15.13 -9.54
CA SER A 263 -0.22 -15.86 -8.68
C SER A 263 0.42 -14.99 -7.60
N LEU A 264 -0.02 -13.74 -7.46
CA LEU A 264 0.61 -12.77 -6.58
C LEU A 264 0.37 -13.11 -5.10
N VAL A 265 1.46 -13.25 -4.36
CA VAL A 265 1.49 -13.63 -2.93
C VAL A 265 1.79 -12.42 -2.05
N SER A 266 2.64 -11.51 -2.54
CA SER A 266 3.00 -10.27 -1.83
C SER A 266 2.90 -9.06 -2.75
N LEU A 267 2.24 -8.02 -2.23
CA LEU A 267 2.12 -6.70 -2.84
C LEU A 267 2.52 -5.64 -1.81
N THR A 268 3.51 -4.83 -2.17
CA THR A 268 3.92 -3.67 -1.34
C THR A 268 3.66 -2.37 -2.09
N LEU A 269 2.91 -1.48 -1.44
CA LEU A 269 2.46 -0.18 -1.93
C LEU A 269 2.75 0.94 -0.92
N HIS A 270 3.57 0.68 0.11
CA HIS A 270 3.85 1.68 1.13
C HIS A 270 4.59 2.91 0.59
N HIS A 271 4.49 4.03 1.31
CA HIS A 271 5.11 5.29 0.91
C HIS A 271 4.68 5.72 -0.51
N ASN A 272 3.38 5.71 -0.76
CA ASN A 272 2.77 6.29 -1.96
C ASN A 272 1.84 7.44 -1.55
N GLN A 273 0.91 7.83 -2.41
CA GLN A 273 -0.06 8.89 -2.15
C GLN A 273 -1.50 8.35 -2.28
N ILE A 274 -1.69 7.06 -1.97
CA ILE A 274 -2.96 6.37 -2.18
C ILE A 274 -3.98 6.90 -1.18
N ASP A 275 -5.03 7.56 -1.67
CA ASP A 275 -6.16 8.03 -0.87
C ASP A 275 -7.42 7.19 -1.05
N VAL A 276 -7.59 6.60 -2.23
CA VAL A 276 -8.77 5.82 -2.62
C VAL A 276 -8.41 4.40 -3.05
N LEU A 277 -9.12 3.43 -2.48
CA LEU A 277 -9.19 2.04 -2.93
C LEU A 277 -10.58 1.78 -3.49
N GLU A 278 -10.71 1.66 -4.82
CA GLU A 278 -12.02 1.38 -5.43
C GLU A 278 -12.55 0.00 -5.01
N ASP A 279 -13.87 -0.15 -5.07
CA ASP A 279 -14.53 -1.44 -4.83
C ASP A 279 -13.96 -2.51 -5.77
N ASN A 280 -13.64 -3.68 -5.20
CA ASN A 280 -13.03 -4.79 -5.93
C ASN A 280 -11.66 -4.45 -6.55
N ALA A 281 -10.93 -3.44 -6.05
CA ALA A 281 -9.58 -3.08 -6.49
C ALA A 281 -8.61 -4.27 -6.56
N PHE A 282 -8.74 -5.23 -5.63
CA PHE A 282 -7.90 -6.41 -5.52
C PHE A 282 -8.62 -7.72 -5.91
N SER A 283 -9.66 -7.66 -6.74
CA SER A 283 -10.51 -8.82 -7.04
C SER A 283 -9.78 -10.03 -7.62
N GLU A 284 -8.69 -9.77 -8.35
CA GLU A 284 -7.90 -10.77 -9.05
C GLU A 284 -6.87 -11.45 -8.14
N LEU A 285 -6.57 -10.86 -6.98
CA LEU A 285 -5.48 -11.26 -6.09
C LEU A 285 -5.87 -12.37 -5.10
N LYS A 286 -6.46 -13.46 -5.61
CA LYS A 286 -6.98 -14.57 -4.80
C LYS A 286 -5.91 -15.36 -4.04
N THR A 287 -4.64 -15.19 -4.40
CA THR A 287 -3.50 -15.88 -3.79
C THR A 287 -2.71 -15.00 -2.82
N LEU A 288 -3.08 -13.72 -2.66
CA LEU A 288 -2.35 -12.75 -1.87
C LEU A 288 -2.40 -13.09 -0.39
N THR A 289 -1.23 -13.09 0.24
CA THR A 289 -1.07 -13.33 1.68
C THR A 289 -0.53 -12.11 2.42
N GLN A 290 0.13 -11.19 1.72
CA GLN A 290 0.74 -10.00 2.29
C GLN A 290 0.37 -8.77 1.47
N LEU A 291 -0.24 -7.80 2.12
CA LEU A 291 -0.56 -6.50 1.55
C LEU A 291 -0.04 -5.40 2.47
N ASP A 292 0.84 -4.57 1.95
CA ASP A 292 1.42 -3.45 2.67
C ASP A 292 0.99 -2.13 2.00
N LEU A 293 0.16 -1.37 2.71
CA LEU A 293 -0.40 -0.08 2.33
C LEU A 293 0.03 1.03 3.31
N ALA A 294 1.06 0.79 4.13
CA ALA A 294 1.50 1.75 5.14
C ALA A 294 2.03 3.06 4.52
N HIS A 295 2.02 4.17 5.27
CA HIS A 295 2.49 5.47 4.78
C HIS A 295 1.82 5.88 3.45
N ASN A 296 0.49 5.92 3.45
CA ASN A 296 -0.32 6.41 2.35
C ASN A 296 -1.25 7.52 2.85
N ARG A 297 -2.37 7.77 2.17
CA ARG A 297 -3.33 8.82 2.50
C ARG A 297 -4.75 8.26 2.67
N ILE A 298 -4.86 6.99 3.07
CA ILE A 298 -6.13 6.28 3.11
C ILE A 298 -6.93 6.78 4.31
N VAL A 299 -8.13 7.32 4.05
CA VAL A 299 -9.03 7.84 5.10
C VAL A 299 -10.06 6.80 5.54
N ALA A 300 -10.46 5.92 4.62
CA ALA A 300 -11.40 4.85 4.86
C ALA A 300 -11.14 3.68 3.91
N VAL A 301 -11.56 2.48 4.32
CA VAL A 301 -11.52 1.27 3.49
C VAL A 301 -12.94 0.75 3.35
N SER A 302 -13.45 0.70 2.12
CA SER A 302 -14.74 0.06 1.82
C SER A 302 -14.66 -1.44 2.03
N GLY A 303 -15.74 -2.05 2.53
CA GLY A 303 -15.82 -3.50 2.72
C GLY A 303 -15.60 -4.29 1.44
N ASN A 304 -15.99 -3.74 0.29
CA ASN A 304 -15.82 -4.37 -1.01
C ASN A 304 -14.40 -4.23 -1.57
N SER A 305 -13.59 -3.29 -1.08
CA SER A 305 -12.23 -3.08 -1.60
C SER A 305 -11.32 -4.27 -1.28
N LEU A 306 -11.44 -4.83 -0.08
CA LEU A 306 -10.59 -5.94 0.40
C LEU A 306 -11.29 -7.30 0.47
N ALA A 307 -12.62 -7.37 0.27
CA ALA A 307 -13.41 -8.59 0.49
C ALA A 307 -12.89 -9.86 -0.22
N HIS A 308 -12.20 -9.69 -1.35
CA HIS A 308 -11.76 -10.81 -2.18
C HIS A 308 -10.44 -11.43 -1.70
N LEU A 309 -9.74 -10.76 -0.78
CA LEU A 309 -8.44 -11.16 -0.23
C LEU A 309 -8.56 -12.23 0.86
N THR A 310 -9.31 -13.30 0.57
CA THR A 310 -9.65 -14.36 1.54
C THR A 310 -8.44 -15.14 2.08
N ARG A 311 -7.27 -15.06 1.43
CA ARG A 311 -6.01 -15.68 1.87
C ARG A 311 -5.05 -14.72 2.56
N LEU A 312 -5.45 -13.46 2.75
CA LEU A 312 -4.59 -12.45 3.37
C LEU A 312 -4.26 -12.86 4.79
N VAL A 313 -2.98 -12.81 5.13
CA VAL A 313 -2.43 -13.14 6.46
C VAL A 313 -1.92 -11.87 7.13
N GLN A 314 -1.31 -10.97 6.36
CA GLN A 314 -0.72 -9.73 6.87
C GLN A 314 -1.27 -8.53 6.10
N LEU A 315 -1.83 -7.57 6.83
CA LEU A 315 -2.29 -6.29 6.33
C LEU A 315 -1.64 -5.17 7.14
N ASP A 316 -0.83 -4.36 6.47
CA ASP A 316 -0.23 -3.16 7.06
C ASP A 316 -0.94 -1.92 6.52
N LEU A 317 -1.60 -1.18 7.41
CA LEU A 317 -2.31 0.07 7.16
C LEU A 317 -1.76 1.20 8.07
N ALA A 318 -0.61 0.99 8.72
CA ALA A 318 -0.02 1.99 9.60
C ALA A 318 0.33 3.29 8.86
N HIS A 319 0.39 4.41 9.56
CA HIS A 319 0.72 5.72 8.98
C HIS A 319 -0.24 6.09 7.83
N ASN A 320 -1.55 6.08 8.10
CA ASN A 320 -2.61 6.53 7.20
C ASN A 320 -3.53 7.51 7.98
N PHE A 321 -4.74 7.78 7.48
CA PHE A 321 -5.69 8.70 8.10
C PHE A 321 -7.03 7.99 8.44
N LEU A 322 -6.96 6.70 8.78
CA LEU A 322 -8.16 5.90 9.09
C LEU A 322 -8.82 6.45 10.35
N ARG A 323 -10.12 6.75 10.28
CA ARG A 323 -10.87 7.34 11.42
C ARG A 323 -11.57 6.32 12.32
N ALA A 324 -11.82 5.12 11.80
CA ALA A 324 -12.52 4.05 12.50
C ALA A 324 -12.06 2.69 11.98
N LEU A 325 -12.13 1.67 12.85
CA LEU A 325 -12.02 0.27 12.46
C LEU A 325 -13.42 -0.34 12.43
N THR A 326 -13.89 -0.73 11.23
CA THR A 326 -15.22 -1.31 11.01
C THR A 326 -15.15 -2.80 10.65
N ALA A 327 -16.26 -3.52 10.84
CA ALA A 327 -16.42 -4.92 10.43
C ALA A 327 -16.10 -5.17 8.96
N ASP A 328 -16.44 -4.22 8.11
CA ASP A 328 -16.18 -4.27 6.67
C ASP A 328 -14.71 -4.51 6.31
N VAL A 329 -13.77 -4.02 7.13
CA VAL A 329 -12.33 -4.19 6.88
C VAL A 329 -11.86 -5.58 7.27
N VAL A 330 -12.33 -6.12 8.40
CA VAL A 330 -11.73 -7.31 9.03
C VAL A 330 -12.52 -8.59 8.75
N VAL A 331 -13.85 -8.53 8.81
CA VAL A 331 -14.74 -9.71 8.69
C VAL A 331 -14.53 -10.48 7.37
N PRO A 332 -14.31 -9.82 6.21
CA PRO A 332 -14.03 -10.56 4.98
C PRO A 332 -12.68 -11.29 4.99
N LEU A 333 -11.71 -10.83 5.78
CA LEU A 333 -10.33 -11.30 5.81
C LEU A 333 -10.12 -12.47 6.78
N ARG A 334 -10.79 -13.60 6.49
CA ARG A 334 -10.89 -14.76 7.40
C ARG A 334 -9.57 -15.42 7.83
N ASN A 335 -8.48 -15.19 7.11
CA ASN A 335 -7.16 -15.75 7.41
C ASN A 335 -6.19 -14.73 7.99
N LEU A 336 -6.65 -13.50 8.26
CA LEU A 336 -5.82 -12.42 8.76
C LEU A 336 -5.25 -12.79 10.13
N GLN A 337 -3.94 -12.64 10.28
CA GLN A 337 -3.20 -12.91 11.51
C GLN A 337 -2.47 -11.68 12.00
N GLU A 338 -2.05 -10.79 11.11
CA GLU A 338 -1.37 -9.55 11.48
C GLU A 338 -2.08 -8.36 10.85
N LEU A 339 -2.54 -7.45 11.72
CA LEU A 339 -3.15 -6.19 11.35
C LEU A 339 -2.39 -5.06 12.03
N ARG A 340 -1.88 -4.11 11.26
CA ARG A 340 -1.15 -2.95 11.78
C ARG A 340 -1.87 -1.67 11.41
N LEU A 341 -2.17 -0.87 12.43
CA LEU A 341 -2.97 0.35 12.35
C LEU A 341 -2.31 1.51 13.10
N ASP A 342 -1.03 1.37 13.47
CA ASP A 342 -0.28 2.42 14.16
C ASP A 342 -0.33 3.75 13.40
N ASP A 343 -0.35 4.88 14.11
CA ASP A 343 -0.31 6.23 13.54
C ASP A 343 -1.43 6.44 12.49
N ASN A 344 -2.66 6.46 12.97
CA ASN A 344 -3.87 6.76 12.22
C ASN A 344 -4.78 7.68 13.08
N ASP A 345 -5.94 8.05 12.57
CA ASP A 345 -6.91 8.89 13.26
C ASP A 345 -8.04 8.06 13.92
N ILE A 346 -7.78 6.81 14.30
CA ILE A 346 -8.82 5.88 14.77
C ILE A 346 -9.32 6.34 16.14
N SER A 347 -10.57 6.81 16.16
CA SER A 347 -11.26 7.21 17.39
C SER A 347 -12.20 6.14 17.92
N MET A 348 -12.67 5.23 17.05
CA MET A 348 -13.62 4.19 17.42
C MET A 348 -13.33 2.87 16.70
N VAL A 349 -13.68 1.77 17.37
CA VAL A 349 -13.71 0.41 16.83
C VAL A 349 -15.14 -0.08 16.96
N THR A 350 -15.78 -0.48 15.86
CA THR A 350 -17.17 -0.95 15.92
C THR A 350 -17.25 -2.29 16.66
N SER A 351 -18.35 -2.52 17.39
CA SER A 351 -18.59 -3.74 18.17
C SER A 351 -18.48 -5.01 17.34
N ASP A 352 -18.90 -4.95 16.08
CA ASP A 352 -18.84 -6.05 15.12
C ASP A 352 -17.49 -6.17 14.38
N ALA A 353 -16.53 -5.25 14.58
CA ALA A 353 -15.25 -5.29 13.87
C ALA A 353 -14.42 -6.52 14.22
N LEU A 354 -14.35 -6.85 15.51
CA LEU A 354 -13.51 -7.91 16.06
C LEU A 354 -14.38 -8.90 16.85
N THR A 355 -15.14 -9.72 16.11
CA THR A 355 -15.95 -10.78 16.72
C THR A 355 -15.08 -11.91 17.30
N VAL A 356 -15.69 -12.75 18.16
CA VAL A 356 -15.03 -13.90 18.83
C VAL A 356 -14.32 -14.86 17.86
N GLY A 357 -14.71 -14.90 16.59
CA GLY A 357 -14.07 -15.73 15.56
C GLY A 357 -12.78 -15.17 14.97
N THR A 358 -12.45 -13.89 15.23
CA THR A 358 -11.27 -13.22 14.69
C THR A 358 -10.04 -13.53 15.54
N VAL A 359 -9.08 -14.26 14.97
CA VAL A 359 -7.87 -14.71 15.67
C VAL A 359 -6.64 -14.01 15.11
N LEU A 360 -6.31 -12.84 15.67
CA LEU A 360 -5.08 -12.11 15.35
C LEU A 360 -3.92 -12.57 16.23
N ARG A 361 -2.75 -12.73 15.63
CA ARG A 361 -1.45 -12.94 16.29
C ARG A 361 -0.71 -11.63 16.55
N ARG A 362 -1.03 -10.60 15.76
CA ARG A 362 -0.47 -9.26 15.90
C ARG A 362 -1.55 -8.22 15.62
N LEU A 363 -1.69 -7.26 16.52
CA LEU A 363 -2.57 -6.11 16.38
C LEU A 363 -1.88 -4.90 17.01
N THR A 364 -1.57 -3.90 16.21
CA THR A 364 -0.93 -2.67 16.71
C THR A 364 -1.79 -1.46 16.35
N LEU A 365 -2.04 -0.61 17.34
CA LEU A 365 -2.94 0.56 17.32
C LEU A 365 -2.29 1.78 17.98
N ALA A 366 -0.96 1.82 18.05
CA ALA A 366 -0.26 2.92 18.71
C ALA A 366 -0.57 4.24 17.99
N ASP A 367 -0.48 5.36 18.72
CA ASP A 367 -0.66 6.70 18.16
C ASP A 367 -2.00 6.85 17.42
N ASN A 368 -3.10 6.41 18.04
CA ASN A 368 -4.46 6.62 17.58
C ASN A 368 -5.29 7.33 18.67
N PRO A 369 -6.13 8.32 18.33
CA PRO A 369 -6.91 9.09 19.30
C PRO A 369 -8.17 8.34 19.76
N LEU A 370 -8.03 7.18 20.39
CA LEU A 370 -9.15 6.33 20.82
C LEU A 370 -10.07 7.06 21.81
N ASN A 371 -11.37 7.10 21.50
CA ASN A 371 -12.42 7.57 22.39
C ASN A 371 -12.96 6.42 23.24
N CYS A 372 -12.46 6.32 24.47
CA CYS A 372 -12.80 5.29 25.45
C CYS A 372 -14.14 5.56 26.14
N ASP A 373 -15.19 5.56 25.32
CA ASP A 373 -16.58 5.57 25.73
C ASP A 373 -17.17 4.14 25.69
N CYS A 374 -18.48 4.03 25.93
CA CYS A 374 -19.19 2.76 25.89
C CYS A 374 -19.08 2.00 24.54
N ASN A 375 -18.81 2.68 23.42
CA ASN A 375 -18.69 2.04 22.11
C ASN A 375 -17.42 1.18 22.02
N LEU A 376 -16.38 1.48 22.81
CA LEU A 376 -15.16 0.67 22.89
C LEU A 376 -15.25 -0.48 23.90
N ALA A 377 -16.36 -0.65 24.62
CA ALA A 377 -16.48 -1.67 25.67
C ALA A 377 -16.28 -3.10 25.16
N GLU A 378 -16.90 -3.45 24.03
CA GLU A 378 -16.73 -4.77 23.42
C GLU A 378 -15.29 -4.99 22.91
N PHE A 379 -14.67 -3.93 22.37
CA PHE A 379 -13.28 -4.00 21.93
C PHE A 379 -12.31 -4.19 23.09
N ALA A 380 -12.53 -3.48 24.21
CA ALA A 380 -11.74 -3.64 25.44
C ALA A 380 -11.86 -5.06 26.01
N GLU A 381 -13.07 -5.62 26.02
CA GLU A 381 -13.30 -7.01 26.43
C GLU A 381 -12.59 -8.00 25.49
N TRP A 382 -12.70 -7.81 24.18
CA TRP A 382 -12.01 -8.63 23.18
C TRP A 382 -10.48 -8.58 23.35
N LEU A 383 -9.90 -7.39 23.54
CA LEU A 383 -8.46 -7.22 23.77
C LEU A 383 -7.98 -7.96 25.03
N THR A 384 -8.77 -7.88 26.10
CA THR A 384 -8.47 -8.53 27.39
C THR A 384 -8.48 -10.05 27.24
N ASN A 385 -9.48 -10.58 26.52
CA ASN A 385 -9.65 -12.02 26.30
C ASN A 385 -8.70 -12.61 25.23
N SER A 386 -8.06 -11.76 24.43
CA SER A 386 -7.15 -12.16 23.35
C SER A 386 -5.76 -12.58 23.86
N SER A 387 -5.68 -13.74 24.52
CA SER A 387 -4.45 -14.29 25.10
C SER A 387 -3.33 -14.61 24.09
N GLN A 388 -3.65 -14.74 22.81
CA GLN A 388 -2.67 -14.99 21.75
C GLN A 388 -1.93 -13.72 21.29
N LEU A 389 -2.46 -12.52 21.60
CA LEU A 389 -1.80 -11.26 21.29
C LEU A 389 -0.68 -11.00 22.29
N PRO A 390 0.51 -10.55 21.83
CA PRO A 390 1.58 -10.11 22.72
C PRO A 390 1.11 -9.02 23.69
N ALA A 391 1.67 -8.99 24.90
CA ALA A 391 1.37 -7.92 25.86
C ALA A 391 1.77 -6.53 25.34
N SER A 392 2.84 -6.46 24.52
CA SER A 392 3.26 -5.23 23.84
C SER A 392 2.19 -4.69 22.89
N ASP A 393 1.51 -5.57 22.17
CA ASP A 393 0.50 -5.24 21.17
C ASP A 393 -0.77 -4.72 21.86
N ARG A 394 -1.23 -5.41 22.91
CA ARG A 394 -2.39 -4.98 23.71
C ARG A 394 -2.17 -3.64 24.41
N ALA A 395 -0.92 -3.33 24.76
CA ALA A 395 -0.55 -2.04 25.36
C ALA A 395 -0.49 -0.88 24.36
N THR A 396 -0.69 -1.13 23.05
CA THR A 396 -0.74 -0.05 22.05
C THR A 396 -2.08 0.68 22.02
N ALA A 397 -3.15 0.09 22.56
CA ALA A 397 -4.46 0.74 22.67
C ALA A 397 -4.49 1.68 23.88
N VAL A 398 -4.30 2.97 23.62
CA VAL A 398 -4.26 4.04 24.63
C VAL A 398 -5.44 4.99 24.44
N CYS A 399 -6.14 5.30 25.52
CA CYS A 399 -7.26 6.23 25.53
C CYS A 399 -6.78 7.67 25.34
N ALA A 400 -7.37 8.39 24.40
CA ALA A 400 -7.18 9.82 24.20
C ALA A 400 -8.32 10.63 24.83
N THR A 401 -9.54 10.13 24.76
CA THR A 401 -10.71 10.70 25.43
C THR A 401 -11.49 9.61 26.16
N PRO A 402 -12.34 9.96 27.16
CA PRO A 402 -12.48 11.27 27.80
C PRO A 402 -11.26 11.67 28.67
N PRO A 403 -11.14 12.94 29.11
CA PRO A 403 -10.01 13.42 29.93
C PRO A 403 -9.76 12.63 31.22
N SER A 404 -10.78 11.96 31.76
CA SER A 404 -10.66 11.09 32.94
C SER A 404 -9.87 9.80 32.67
N LEU A 405 -9.82 9.35 31.41
CA LEU A 405 -9.14 8.14 30.97
C LEU A 405 -7.93 8.45 30.06
N GLU A 406 -7.62 9.72 29.83
CA GLU A 406 -6.54 10.14 28.93
C GLU A 406 -5.19 9.53 29.34
N ASN A 407 -4.46 9.02 28.35
CA ASN A 407 -3.20 8.27 28.50
C ASN A 407 -3.32 6.92 29.24
N GLY A 408 -4.54 6.49 29.58
CA GLY A 408 -4.82 5.18 30.15
C GLY A 408 -4.72 4.06 29.11
N LEU A 409 -4.22 2.90 29.51
CA LEU A 409 -4.24 1.70 28.66
C LEU A 409 -5.66 1.13 28.65
N LEU A 410 -6.25 0.94 27.47
CA LEU A 410 -7.63 0.44 27.36
C LEU A 410 -7.84 -0.91 28.06
N ILE A 411 -6.81 -1.77 28.08
CA ILE A 411 -6.86 -3.09 28.75
C ILE A 411 -6.92 -2.99 30.29
N GLU A 412 -6.57 -1.84 30.86
CA GLU A 412 -6.62 -1.60 32.30
C GLU A 412 -7.93 -0.92 32.74
N VAL A 413 -8.71 -0.39 31.79
CA VAL A 413 -10.00 0.26 32.04
C VAL A 413 -11.09 -0.79 32.23
N SER A 414 -11.89 -0.64 33.28
CA SER A 414 -13.04 -1.52 33.51
C SER A 414 -14.13 -1.25 32.47
N PRO A 415 -14.77 -2.26 31.87
CA PRO A 415 -15.88 -2.04 30.93
C PRO A 415 -17.05 -1.21 31.48
N ARG A 416 -17.16 -1.07 32.81
CA ARG A 416 -18.17 -0.23 33.47
C ARG A 416 -17.80 1.25 33.57
N GLU A 417 -16.53 1.59 33.33
CA GLU A 417 -16.03 2.98 33.32
C GLU A 417 -16.12 3.59 31.92
N LEU A 418 -16.40 2.77 30.91
CA LEU A 418 -16.64 3.16 29.52
C LEU A 418 -18.12 3.55 29.37
N LEU A 419 -18.42 4.84 29.55
CA LEU A 419 -19.78 5.40 29.60
C LEU A 419 -20.12 6.22 28.35
N CYS A 420 -21.41 6.37 28.04
CA CYS A 420 -21.92 7.27 27.00
C CYS A 420 -23.20 7.98 27.49
N GLY A 421 -23.42 9.24 27.10
CA GLY A 421 -24.70 9.92 27.33
C GLY A 421 -24.95 10.32 28.79
N GLU A 422 -26.21 10.19 29.27
CA GLU A 422 -26.68 10.63 30.61
C GLU A 422 -25.91 9.96 31.77
N ASP A 423 -25.18 8.88 31.52
CA ASP A 423 -24.30 8.21 32.50
C ASP A 423 -23.06 9.05 32.87
N GLU A 424 -22.70 10.09 32.11
CA GLU A 424 -21.67 11.07 32.49
C GLU A 424 -22.14 12.04 33.60
N GLU A 425 -23.45 12.27 33.74
CA GLU A 425 -24.01 13.25 34.69
C GLU A 425 -24.13 12.71 36.13
N GLU A 426 -24.12 11.38 36.35
CA GLU A 426 -24.31 10.80 37.69
C GLU A 426 -23.05 10.79 38.58
N THR A 427 -21.86 11.14 38.05
CA THR A 427 -20.60 11.07 38.83
C THR A 427 -19.89 12.41 39.06
N GLY A 428 -20.44 13.53 38.56
CA GLY A 428 -19.95 14.87 38.87
C GLY A 428 -20.53 15.43 40.19
N PRO A 429 -19.75 16.11 41.05
CA PRO A 429 -20.31 16.78 42.22
C PRO A 429 -21.26 17.90 41.77
N ALA A 430 -22.50 17.85 42.26
CA ALA A 430 -23.53 18.85 41.95
C ALA A 430 -23.01 20.28 42.20
N PRO A 431 -23.25 21.24 41.29
CA PRO A 431 -22.86 22.63 41.52
C PRO A 431 -23.68 23.22 42.68
N PRO A 432 -23.08 24.07 43.53
CA PRO A 432 -23.76 24.61 44.69
C PRO A 432 -24.91 25.52 44.27
N GLN A 433 -26.11 25.26 44.81
CA GLN A 433 -27.27 26.12 44.64
C GLN A 433 -27.04 27.47 45.34
N GLY A 434 -26.69 28.48 44.55
CA GLY A 434 -26.63 29.90 44.92
C GLY A 434 -27.39 30.75 43.90
N PRO A 435 -27.86 31.94 44.27
CA PRO A 435 -28.86 32.68 43.51
C PRO A 435 -28.34 33.08 42.13
N LEU A 436 -29.22 32.92 41.13
CA LEU A 436 -29.08 33.28 39.72
C LEU A 436 -28.29 34.59 39.54
N ALA A 437 -26.99 34.46 39.28
CA ALA A 437 -26.21 35.46 38.57
C ALA A 437 -26.65 35.42 37.09
N PRO A 438 -26.67 36.57 36.38
CA PRO A 438 -27.11 36.61 35.00
C PRO A 438 -26.24 35.65 34.18
N GLN A 439 -26.91 34.76 33.46
CA GLN A 439 -26.25 33.79 32.60
C GLN A 439 -25.36 34.55 31.61
N VAL A 440 -24.06 34.34 31.73
CA VAL A 440 -23.14 34.56 30.62
C VAL A 440 -23.47 33.46 29.61
N PRO A 441 -23.86 33.78 28.37
CA PRO A 441 -24.17 32.76 27.39
C PRO A 441 -22.91 31.95 27.08
N VAL A 442 -23.04 30.62 27.16
CA VAL A 442 -22.08 29.69 26.56
C VAL A 442 -22.15 29.92 25.05
N SER A 443 -21.20 30.68 24.53
CA SER A 443 -20.96 30.88 23.09
C SER A 443 -20.30 29.63 22.53
N GLY A 444 -20.74 29.12 21.36
CA GLY A 444 -19.95 28.08 20.69
C GLY A 444 -20.48 27.31 19.48
N LYS A 445 -21.73 27.46 19.00
CA LYS A 445 -22.10 26.86 17.70
C LYS A 445 -21.66 27.77 16.55
N GLN A 446 -20.41 27.63 16.13
CA GLN A 446 -19.84 28.39 15.00
C GLN A 446 -20.50 28.06 13.65
N VAL A 447 -21.21 26.93 13.54
CA VAL A 447 -21.91 26.51 12.32
C VAL A 447 -23.31 26.01 12.69
N THR A 448 -24.34 26.55 12.04
CA THR A 448 -25.75 26.24 12.33
C THR A 448 -26.54 26.02 11.05
N LEU A 449 -27.43 25.03 11.03
CA LEU A 449 -28.29 24.82 9.87
C LEU A 449 -29.34 25.92 9.81
N ARG A 450 -29.42 26.62 8.68
CA ARG A 450 -30.35 27.72 8.40
C ARG A 450 -31.58 27.27 7.62
N LEU A 451 -31.41 26.38 6.65
CA LEU A 451 -32.50 25.88 5.80
C LEU A 451 -32.30 24.41 5.45
N PHE A 452 -33.41 23.66 5.42
CA PHE A 452 -33.51 22.31 4.89
C PHE A 452 -34.63 22.31 3.84
N GLU A 453 -34.33 21.81 2.64
CA GLU A 453 -35.32 21.59 1.57
C GLU A 453 -35.12 20.20 0.96
N TYR A 454 -36.22 19.49 0.70
CA TYR A 454 -36.24 18.20 0.02
C TYR A 454 -37.30 18.22 -1.09
N ASP A 455 -36.86 18.05 -2.34
CA ASP A 455 -37.70 18.13 -3.54
C ASP A 455 -38.22 16.77 -4.05
N GLY A 456 -37.89 15.68 -3.34
CA GLY A 456 -38.21 14.30 -3.73
C GLY A 456 -37.05 13.54 -4.38
N TYR A 457 -35.96 14.22 -4.74
CA TYR A 457 -34.75 13.61 -5.31
C TYR A 457 -33.45 14.13 -4.65
N THR A 458 -33.45 15.39 -4.23
CA THR A 458 -32.28 16.11 -3.72
C THR A 458 -32.63 16.80 -2.41
N ILE A 459 -31.76 16.68 -1.42
CA ILE A 459 -31.83 17.45 -0.18
C ILE A 459 -30.84 18.62 -0.31
N THR A 460 -31.31 19.82 0.00
CA THR A 460 -30.52 21.05 0.03
C THR A 460 -30.43 21.57 1.46
N LEU A 461 -29.19 21.70 1.95
CA LEU A 461 -28.85 22.17 3.29
C LEU A 461 -28.15 23.52 3.18
N LEU A 462 -28.71 24.56 3.76
CA LEU A 462 -28.05 25.87 3.87
C LEU A 462 -27.54 26.06 5.30
N TRP A 463 -26.23 26.20 5.45
CA TRP A 463 -25.56 26.41 6.73
C TRP A 463 -25.16 27.88 6.89
N ASN A 464 -25.36 28.40 8.09
CA ASN A 464 -24.83 29.68 8.53
C ASN A 464 -23.52 29.44 9.30
N VAL A 465 -22.43 30.04 8.81
CA VAL A 465 -21.09 29.95 9.40
C VAL A 465 -20.74 31.28 10.06
N GLU A 466 -20.41 31.24 11.34
CA GLU A 466 -20.00 32.42 12.10
C GLU A 466 -18.69 33.00 11.55
N ALA A 467 -18.57 34.32 11.63
CA ALA A 467 -17.42 35.05 11.09
C ALA A 467 -16.07 34.64 11.72
N SER A 468 -16.10 34.09 12.94
CA SER A 468 -14.92 33.61 13.64
C SER A 468 -14.33 32.36 13.01
N ALA A 469 -15.12 31.53 12.32
CA ALA A 469 -14.67 30.28 11.72
C ALA A 469 -14.13 30.42 10.28
N ALA A 470 -13.98 31.66 9.78
CA ALA A 470 -13.44 31.94 8.45
C ALA A 470 -12.00 32.48 8.55
N PRO A 471 -11.03 31.94 7.78
CA PRO A 471 -11.18 31.11 6.58
C PRO A 471 -11.27 29.59 6.85
N TYR A 472 -12.11 28.89 6.08
CA TYR A 472 -12.31 27.44 6.19
C TYR A 472 -12.33 26.70 4.84
N ALA A 473 -12.03 25.41 4.87
CA ALA A 473 -12.27 24.45 3.79
C ALA A 473 -13.30 23.39 4.23
N CYS A 474 -14.13 22.91 3.30
CA CYS A 474 -15.05 21.80 3.59
C CYS A 474 -14.32 20.44 3.53
N ASP A 475 -14.67 19.53 4.43
CA ASP A 475 -14.14 18.15 4.45
C ASP A 475 -15.20 17.09 4.12
N ALA A 476 -16.22 16.95 4.97
CA ALA A 476 -17.24 15.89 4.84
C ALA A 476 -18.62 16.34 5.36
N LEU A 477 -19.66 15.68 4.86
CA LEU A 477 -21.03 15.71 5.38
C LEU A 477 -21.39 14.31 5.86
N PHE A 478 -21.66 14.17 7.15
CA PHE A 478 -22.16 12.94 7.75
C PHE A 478 -23.68 12.95 7.84
N VAL A 479 -24.31 11.81 7.54
CA VAL A 479 -25.76 11.61 7.64
C VAL A 479 -26.02 10.48 8.63
N TYR A 480 -26.73 10.80 9.71
CA TYR A 480 -27.14 9.84 10.71
C TYR A 480 -28.65 9.60 10.62
N GLU A 481 -29.09 8.36 10.76
CA GLU A 481 -30.49 7.97 10.87
C GLU A 481 -30.88 7.72 12.33
N GLU A 482 -32.02 8.25 12.74
CA GLU A 482 -32.60 7.99 14.05
C GLU A 482 -33.28 6.62 14.07
N VAL A 483 -32.70 5.66 14.79
CA VAL A 483 -33.23 4.30 14.96
C VAL A 483 -33.56 4.09 16.45
N GLY A 484 -34.82 4.34 16.81
CA GLY A 484 -35.28 4.23 18.19
C GLY A 484 -34.78 5.39 19.07
N ALA A 485 -33.86 5.09 19.99
CA ALA A 485 -33.23 6.09 20.87
C ALA A 485 -31.78 6.44 20.47
N HIS A 486 -31.26 5.86 19.39
CA HIS A 486 -29.87 6.02 18.93
C HIS A 486 -29.81 6.62 17.53
N GLU A 487 -28.69 7.24 17.18
CA GLU A 487 -28.37 7.74 15.86
C GLU A 487 -27.33 6.82 15.20
N VAL A 488 -27.62 6.25 14.03
CA VAL A 488 -26.72 5.36 13.28
C VAL A 488 -26.15 6.13 12.10
N LEU A 489 -24.82 6.17 11.96
CA LEU A 489 -24.18 6.78 10.80
C LEU A 489 -24.46 5.94 9.55
N LEU A 490 -25.14 6.53 8.56
CA LEU A 490 -25.43 5.88 7.29
C LEU A 490 -24.38 6.18 6.23
N GLU A 491 -23.98 7.45 6.11
CA GLU A 491 -23.11 7.90 5.03
C GLU A 491 -22.13 8.98 5.48
N SER A 492 -20.94 8.92 4.87
CA SER A 492 -19.91 9.95 4.94
C SER A 492 -19.64 10.48 3.53
N ASN A 493 -20.27 11.60 3.19
CA ASN A 493 -20.15 12.21 1.87
C ASN A 493 -19.00 13.24 1.86
N PRO A 494 -17.90 13.02 1.13
CA PRO A 494 -16.81 14.00 1.05
C PRO A 494 -17.31 15.25 0.32
N ILE A 495 -17.11 16.42 0.93
CA ILE A 495 -17.46 17.71 0.33
C ILE A 495 -16.19 18.56 0.18
N ARG A 496 -16.12 19.35 -0.89
CA ARG A 496 -14.98 20.21 -1.18
C ARG A 496 -15.45 21.62 -1.45
N CYS A 497 -15.00 22.54 -0.62
CA CYS A 497 -15.24 23.96 -0.76
C CYS A 497 -14.08 24.74 -0.17
N ASN A 498 -13.92 25.99 -0.57
CA ASN A 498 -13.02 26.93 0.07
C ASN A 498 -13.82 28.23 0.32
N SER A 499 -13.86 28.68 1.57
CA SER A 499 -14.63 29.86 1.97
C SER A 499 -14.21 31.12 1.20
N SER A 500 -12.97 31.20 0.71
CA SER A 500 -12.49 32.33 -0.09
C SER A 500 -13.04 32.35 -1.53
N GLN A 501 -13.64 31.25 -1.99
CA GLN A 501 -14.19 31.09 -3.34
C GLN A 501 -15.74 31.12 -3.33
N LEU A 502 -16.36 31.15 -2.15
CA LEU A 502 -17.81 31.24 -2.01
C LEU A 502 -18.29 32.69 -2.24
N ALA A 503 -19.49 32.83 -2.80
CA ALA A 503 -20.13 34.14 -2.99
C ALA A 503 -20.41 34.85 -1.65
N ASP A 504 -20.73 34.08 -0.61
CA ASP A 504 -20.81 34.53 0.78
C ASP A 504 -20.13 33.49 1.69
N PRO A 505 -18.97 33.81 2.31
CA PRO A 505 -18.27 32.92 3.23
C PRO A 505 -19.04 32.57 4.50
N ARG A 506 -20.18 33.23 4.78
CA ARG A 506 -21.05 32.91 5.92
C ARG A 506 -22.23 32.00 5.57
N ALA A 507 -22.42 31.71 4.29
CA ALA A 507 -23.54 30.90 3.81
C ALA A 507 -23.02 29.73 2.96
N LEU A 508 -23.02 28.53 3.52
CA LEU A 508 -22.57 27.32 2.86
C LEU A 508 -23.78 26.47 2.45
N THR A 509 -23.96 26.27 1.14
CA THR A 509 -24.98 25.36 0.62
C THR A 509 -24.37 24.00 0.28
N VAL A 510 -24.93 22.93 0.83
CA VAL A 510 -24.55 21.54 0.53
C VAL A 510 -25.78 20.80 0.00
N THR A 511 -25.61 20.07 -1.11
CA THR A 511 -26.67 19.27 -1.72
C THR A 511 -26.29 17.80 -1.72
N LEU A 512 -27.23 16.93 -1.37
CA LEU A 512 -27.05 15.48 -1.39
C LEU A 512 -28.21 14.79 -2.12
N PRO A 513 -27.94 13.73 -2.91
CA PRO A 513 -29.01 12.90 -3.47
C PRO A 513 -29.69 12.11 -2.35
N SER A 514 -30.99 11.86 -2.46
CA SER A 514 -31.76 11.07 -1.48
C SER A 514 -31.92 9.59 -1.85
N ALA A 515 -31.14 9.09 -2.82
CA ALA A 515 -31.33 7.76 -3.41
C ALA A 515 -31.23 6.62 -2.39
N ASP A 516 -30.38 6.81 -1.38
CA ASP A 516 -30.07 5.83 -0.34
C ASP A 516 -30.78 6.14 1.00
N LEU A 517 -31.61 7.19 1.04
CA LEU A 517 -32.37 7.60 2.22
C LEU A 517 -33.85 7.22 2.10
N LEU A 518 -34.39 6.63 3.18
CA LEU A 518 -35.79 6.24 3.27
C LEU A 518 -36.70 7.45 3.57
N ILE A 519 -37.71 7.67 2.73
CA ILE A 519 -38.73 8.71 2.93
C ILE A 519 -39.55 8.42 4.20
N GLY A 520 -39.77 9.43 5.02
CA GLY A 520 -40.51 9.33 6.29
C GLY A 520 -39.65 8.96 7.51
N HIS A 521 -38.39 8.57 7.30
CA HIS A 521 -37.41 8.39 8.37
C HIS A 521 -36.81 9.73 8.80
N ARG A 522 -36.07 9.72 9.91
CA ARG A 522 -35.59 10.93 10.60
C ARG A 522 -34.06 10.94 10.61
N TYR A 523 -33.46 12.06 10.22
CA TYR A 523 -32.02 12.14 9.98
C TYR A 523 -31.37 13.37 10.61
N ARG A 524 -30.11 13.23 11.05
CA ARG A 524 -29.23 14.34 11.42
C ARG A 524 -28.15 14.51 10.36
N TYR A 525 -27.91 15.74 9.95
CA TYR A 525 -26.88 16.11 9.00
C TYR A 525 -25.79 16.87 9.73
N CYS A 526 -24.53 16.47 9.58
CA CYS A 526 -23.39 17.10 10.24
C CYS A 526 -22.32 17.47 9.24
N VAL A 527 -22.07 18.77 9.08
CA VAL A 527 -21.04 19.32 8.18
C VAL A 527 -19.73 19.54 8.93
N VAL A 528 -18.63 19.12 8.32
CA VAL A 528 -17.27 19.26 8.84
C VAL A 528 -16.50 20.29 8.04
N LEU A 529 -15.99 21.31 8.73
CA LEU A 529 -15.13 22.35 8.18
C LEU A 529 -13.75 22.32 8.85
N LEU A 530 -12.72 22.70 8.11
CA LEU A 530 -11.34 22.84 8.58
C LEU A 530 -10.96 24.33 8.57
N GLU A 531 -10.76 24.91 9.73
CA GLU A 531 -10.38 26.31 9.93
C GLU A 531 -8.85 26.48 9.74
N GLY A 532 -8.41 27.56 9.05
CA GLY A 532 -6.98 27.88 8.92
C GLY A 532 -6.37 27.80 7.51
N GLY A 533 -7.18 27.90 6.44
CA GLY A 533 -6.75 27.77 5.03
C GLY A 533 -5.85 28.88 4.46
N GLY A 534 -4.99 29.53 5.25
CA GLY A 534 -4.14 30.62 4.79
C GLY A 534 -2.84 30.78 5.60
N THR A 535 -1.75 30.21 5.05
CA THR A 535 -0.34 30.31 5.45
C THR A 535 0.22 29.24 6.41
N MET A 536 1.46 28.87 6.11
CA MET A 536 2.20 27.68 6.57
C MET A 536 2.63 27.80 8.05
N SER A 537 1.77 27.50 9.02
CA SER A 537 2.21 26.98 10.34
C SER A 537 1.12 26.49 11.30
N ASP A 538 -0.17 26.74 11.10
CA ASP A 538 -1.12 26.59 12.21
C ASP A 538 -1.99 25.32 12.10
N GLU A 539 -2.12 24.63 13.22
CA GLU A 539 -3.01 23.48 13.44
C GLU A 539 -4.40 23.76 12.85
N MET A 540 -4.87 22.90 11.94
CA MET A 540 -6.22 23.03 11.38
C MET A 540 -7.23 22.69 12.47
N ALA A 541 -7.99 23.67 12.94
CA ALA A 541 -9.04 23.44 13.91
C ALA A 541 -10.29 22.89 13.20
N LEU A 542 -10.92 21.90 13.83
CA LEU A 542 -12.05 21.16 13.27
C LEU A 542 -13.35 21.81 13.75
N VAL A 543 -14.15 22.33 12.82
CA VAL A 543 -15.41 23.01 13.11
C VAL A 543 -16.58 22.15 12.64
N LEU A 544 -17.39 21.67 13.57
CA LEU A 544 -18.54 20.81 13.31
C LEU A 544 -19.85 21.60 13.43
N GLY A 545 -20.71 21.50 12.42
CA GLY A 545 -22.09 21.99 12.45
C GLY A 545 -23.07 20.85 12.24
N CYS A 546 -23.91 20.56 13.22
CA CYS A 546 -24.96 19.54 13.09
C CYS A 546 -26.35 20.18 13.08
N SER A 547 -27.25 19.62 12.26
CA SER A 547 -28.67 19.94 12.29
C SER A 547 -29.33 19.33 13.51
N ASP A 548 -30.56 19.73 13.80
CA ASP A 548 -31.45 18.88 14.60
C ASP A 548 -31.86 17.65 13.79
N ILE A 549 -32.54 16.69 14.42
CA ILE A 549 -33.09 15.53 13.72
C ILE A 549 -34.30 15.98 12.88
N ILE A 550 -34.22 15.79 11.57
CA ILE A 550 -35.21 16.25 10.59
C ILE A 550 -35.88 15.05 9.91
N PRO A 551 -37.22 14.95 9.91
CA PRO A 551 -37.91 13.95 9.11
C PRO A 551 -37.73 14.23 7.61
N LEU A 552 -37.38 13.21 6.84
CA LEU A 552 -37.25 13.31 5.39
C LEU A 552 -38.64 13.27 4.73
N VAL A 553 -39.25 14.44 4.63
CA VAL A 553 -40.54 14.65 3.97
C VAL A 553 -40.42 15.79 2.96
N PRO A 554 -41.08 15.69 1.77
CA PRO A 554 -41.02 16.74 0.76
C PRO A 554 -41.45 18.10 1.33
N THR A 555 -40.63 19.13 1.15
CA THR A 555 -40.88 20.46 1.74
C THR A 555 -41.92 21.27 0.97
N THR A 556 -42.43 20.78 -0.16
CA THR A 556 -43.49 21.41 -0.96
C THR A 556 -44.80 20.62 -0.89
N GLN A 557 -45.87 21.26 -0.40
CA GLN A 557 -47.24 20.78 -0.64
C GLN A 557 -47.59 20.89 -2.14
N PRO A 558 -48.35 19.94 -2.71
CA PRO A 558 -48.75 20.00 -4.11
C PRO A 558 -49.82 21.08 -4.27
N GLN A 559 -49.47 22.21 -4.89
CA GLN A 559 -50.47 23.11 -5.47
C GLN A 559 -50.77 22.68 -6.91
N SER A 560 -52.09 22.56 -7.16
CA SER A 560 -52.79 22.48 -8.44
C SER A 560 -52.60 21.22 -9.29
N GLN A 561 -53.70 20.47 -9.36
CA GLN A 561 -54.19 19.75 -10.53
C GLN A 561 -53.53 20.16 -11.85
N GLN A 562 -52.68 19.29 -12.39
CA GLN A 562 -52.50 19.16 -13.82
C GLN A 562 -52.09 17.71 -14.11
N GLU A 563 -52.98 17.02 -14.83
CA GLU A 563 -52.76 15.70 -15.40
C GLU A 563 -51.47 15.69 -16.21
N PHE A 564 -50.50 14.87 -15.80
CA PHE A 564 -49.47 14.36 -16.69
C PHE A 564 -49.24 12.88 -16.40
N ASN A 565 -49.64 12.05 -17.37
CA ASN A 565 -49.20 10.66 -17.50
C ASN A 565 -47.67 10.60 -17.48
N THR A 566 -47.10 9.82 -16.55
CA THR A 566 -45.71 9.37 -16.66
C THR A 566 -45.61 7.89 -16.35
N ASN A 567 -45.06 7.14 -17.32
CA ASN A 567 -44.77 5.72 -17.23
C ASN A 567 -43.72 5.43 -16.15
N ILE A 568 -43.95 4.41 -15.34
CA ILE A 568 -42.95 3.89 -14.39
C ILE A 568 -42.04 2.91 -15.14
N HIS A 569 -40.74 3.20 -15.21
CA HIS A 569 -39.70 2.25 -15.60
C HIS A 569 -39.07 1.68 -14.33
N ILE A 570 -39.25 0.38 -14.07
CA ILE A 570 -38.49 -0.37 -13.06
C ILE A 570 -37.54 -1.30 -13.81
N LEU A 571 -36.23 -1.06 -13.68
CA LEU A 571 -35.19 -1.90 -14.25
C LEU A 571 -34.82 -2.99 -13.24
N CYS A 572 -35.31 -4.21 -13.46
CA CYS A 572 -34.91 -5.38 -12.68
C CYS A 572 -33.58 -5.93 -13.23
N ARG A 573 -32.46 -5.76 -12.51
CA ARG A 573 -31.10 -6.11 -12.99
C ARG A 573 -30.78 -7.62 -13.09
N ALA A 574 -31.76 -8.52 -12.96
CA ALA A 574 -31.52 -9.98 -13.03
C ALA A 574 -32.08 -10.70 -14.27
N CYS A 575 -32.97 -10.10 -15.06
CA CYS A 575 -33.45 -10.69 -16.33
C CYS A 575 -33.67 -9.59 -17.37
N GLN A 576 -32.90 -9.59 -18.46
CA GLN A 576 -33.05 -8.65 -19.58
C GLN A 576 -34.35 -8.93 -20.39
N LEU A 577 -35.51 -8.46 -19.90
CA LEU A 577 -36.77 -8.42 -20.65
C LEU A 577 -37.61 -7.21 -20.21
N ASP A 578 -38.01 -6.37 -21.16
CA ASP A 578 -38.96 -5.27 -20.96
C ASP A 578 -40.40 -5.81 -20.90
N ILE A 579 -41.13 -5.53 -19.81
CA ILE A 579 -42.58 -5.79 -19.72
C ILE A 579 -43.28 -4.51 -19.25
N ILE A 580 -44.24 -4.04 -20.06
CA ILE A 580 -45.13 -2.91 -19.76
C ILE A 580 -46.41 -3.46 -19.11
N TRP A 581 -46.81 -2.94 -17.95
CA TRP A 581 -48.12 -3.24 -17.33
C TRP A 581 -49.05 -2.01 -17.36
N HIS A 582 -50.32 -2.23 -17.68
CA HIS A 582 -51.40 -1.26 -17.61
C HIS A 582 -52.35 -1.61 -16.46
N ASN A 583 -52.79 -0.59 -15.70
CA ASN A 583 -53.84 -0.61 -14.67
C ASN A 583 -53.69 -1.62 -13.52
N VAL A 584 -53.24 -1.14 -12.35
CA VAL A 584 -53.53 -1.77 -11.06
C VAL A 584 -53.98 -0.68 -10.08
N ASN A 585 -55.23 -0.75 -9.63
CA ASN A 585 -55.82 0.10 -8.60
C ASN A 585 -56.03 -0.78 -7.35
N SER A 586 -55.31 -0.48 -6.26
CA SER A 586 -55.45 -0.98 -4.87
C SER A 586 -54.37 -1.95 -4.34
N ASP A 587 -54.07 -1.78 -3.04
CA ASP A 587 -53.01 -2.44 -2.25
C ASP A 587 -53.17 -3.95 -2.04
N SER A 588 -54.22 -4.59 -2.53
CA SER A 588 -54.44 -6.03 -2.35
C SER A 588 -53.77 -6.94 -3.40
N ASP A 589 -53.15 -6.39 -4.45
CA ASP A 589 -52.55 -7.17 -5.55
C ASP A 589 -51.02 -7.32 -5.48
N VAL A 590 -50.33 -6.63 -4.57
CA VAL A 590 -48.85 -6.70 -4.46
C VAL A 590 -48.38 -7.99 -3.78
N GLY A 591 -49.17 -8.53 -2.85
CA GLY A 591 -48.81 -9.73 -2.07
C GLY A 591 -48.89 -11.06 -2.82
N THR A 592 -49.63 -11.13 -3.93
CA THR A 592 -49.84 -12.40 -4.67
C THR A 592 -48.93 -12.54 -5.89
N ALA A 593 -48.23 -11.46 -6.29
CA ALA A 593 -47.37 -11.47 -7.47
C ALA A 593 -45.94 -11.99 -7.21
N CYS A 594 -45.46 -11.97 -5.97
CA CYS A 594 -44.13 -12.52 -5.62
C CYS A 594 -44.11 -14.06 -5.51
N THR A 595 -45.26 -14.74 -5.46
CA THR A 595 -45.33 -16.19 -5.20
C THR A 595 -45.53 -17.05 -6.47
N LYS A 596 -45.18 -16.53 -7.66
CA LYS A 596 -45.32 -17.27 -8.93
C LYS A 596 -44.08 -17.29 -9.84
N ILE A 597 -42.90 -16.93 -9.33
CA ILE A 597 -41.61 -17.13 -10.02
C ILE A 597 -40.68 -17.95 -9.12
N LEU A 598 -41.09 -19.17 -8.81
CA LEU A 598 -40.19 -20.20 -8.25
C LEU A 598 -40.52 -21.60 -8.76
N ILE A 599 -41.40 -21.75 -9.76
CA ILE A 599 -41.65 -23.03 -10.44
C ILE A 599 -41.87 -22.74 -11.93
N ALA A 600 -40.79 -22.75 -12.71
CA ALA A 600 -40.72 -23.14 -14.12
C ALA A 600 -39.25 -23.17 -14.55
#